data_AF-A0AA50Y077-F1
#
_entry.id   AF-A0AA50Y077-F1
#
_cell.length_a   1.000
_cell.length_b   1.000
_cell.length_c   1.000
_cell.angle_alpha   90.00
_cell.angle_beta   90.00
_cell.angle_gamma   90.00
#
_symmetry.space_group_name_H-M   'P 1'
#
loop_
_entity.id
_entity.type
_entity.pdbx_description
1 polymer ?
#
loop_
_entity_poly.entity_id
_entity_poly.type
_entity_poly.pdbx_seq_one_letter_code
_entity_poly.pdbx_strand_id
1 'polypeptide(L)'
;ADSVTWNPHKLLAAPQQCSTFLTRHKTVLSEGHSSNAKYLFQKDKFYDTSYDTGDKHIQCGRRADVLKFWFMWKAKGTEGFEKHIDKLFDNAKYFLDHIKQRDGFQLVIPEPQCTNIMFWYIPKCLRGCENDADYYERLHKVAPKIKERMIKEGSMMVTYQPQGDLVNFFRIVFQNSALDHKDMIYFANEFERLVGHDC
;
A
#
# COMPACT_ATOMS: atom_id res chain seq x y z
N ALA A 1 6.93 -3.88 -21.38
CA ALA A 1 5.61 -3.21 -21.24
C ALA A 1 5.55 -2.02 -22.19
N ASP A 2 4.37 -1.70 -22.73
CA ASP A 2 4.15 -0.48 -23.53
C ASP A 2 3.96 0.77 -22.67
N SER A 3 3.38 0.59 -21.50
CA SER A 3 3.24 1.63 -20.49
C SER A 3 3.44 1.06 -19.07
N VAL A 4 3.77 1.94 -18.14
CA VAL A 4 3.96 1.64 -16.71
C VAL A 4 3.28 2.71 -15.89
N THR A 5 2.45 2.29 -14.94
CA THR A 5 1.93 3.17 -13.89
C THR A 5 2.77 2.99 -12.64
N TRP A 6 3.29 4.10 -12.10
CA TRP A 6 4.09 4.08 -10.89
C TRP A 6 3.68 5.21 -9.95
N ASN A 7 3.49 4.85 -8.68
CA ASN A 7 3.00 5.76 -7.64
C ASN A 7 4.07 5.97 -6.56
N PRO A 8 4.96 6.96 -6.71
CA PRO A 8 5.90 7.35 -5.66
C PRO A 8 5.24 7.66 -4.31
N HIS A 9 3.98 8.10 -4.29
CA HIS A 9 3.26 8.36 -3.04
C HIS A 9 2.87 7.11 -2.23
N LYS A 10 3.18 5.91 -2.73
CA LYS A 10 3.03 4.66 -1.99
C LYS A 10 4.35 4.30 -1.31
N LEU A 11 5.07 3.31 -1.83
CA LEU A 11 6.27 2.77 -1.19
C LEU A 11 7.47 3.72 -1.13
N LEU A 12 7.47 4.85 -1.84
CA LEU A 12 8.53 5.87 -1.71
C LEU A 12 8.14 7.01 -0.78
N ALA A 13 6.98 6.91 -0.12
CA ALA A 13 6.48 7.86 0.89
C ALA A 13 6.36 9.31 0.40
N ALA A 14 6.23 9.55 -0.92
CA ALA A 14 5.96 10.91 -1.40
C ALA A 14 4.56 11.37 -0.91
N PRO A 15 4.37 12.62 -0.47
CA PRO A 15 3.05 13.06 -0.02
C PRO A 15 1.99 12.94 -1.11
N GLN A 16 0.79 12.45 -0.76
CA GLN A 16 -0.31 12.25 -1.72
C GLN A 16 -0.74 13.58 -2.38
N GLN A 17 -1.04 13.64 -3.68
CA GLN A 17 -0.90 12.61 -4.72
C GLN A 17 0.47 12.69 -5.43
N CYS A 18 1.06 11.58 -5.85
CA CYS A 18 2.23 11.57 -6.73
C CYS A 18 2.23 10.31 -7.58
N SER A 19 1.63 10.39 -8.77
CA SER A 19 1.40 9.26 -9.68
C SER A 19 1.98 9.59 -11.04
N THR A 20 2.56 8.59 -11.70
CA THR A 20 3.17 8.72 -13.02
C THR A 20 2.61 7.66 -13.95
N PHE A 21 2.31 8.08 -15.18
CA PHE A 21 2.07 7.20 -16.31
C PHE A 21 3.25 7.37 -17.27
N LEU A 22 4.00 6.30 -17.48
CA LEU A 22 5.17 6.24 -18.35
C LEU A 22 4.80 5.42 -19.58
N THR A 23 5.20 5.87 -20.77
CA THR A 23 4.95 5.14 -22.02
C THR A 23 6.20 5.19 -22.89
N ARG A 24 6.48 4.10 -23.61
CA ARG A 24 7.55 4.07 -24.62
C ARG A 24 7.16 4.81 -25.91
N HIS A 25 5.87 5.06 -26.13
CA HIS A 25 5.32 5.64 -27.34
C HIS A 25 5.30 7.16 -27.23
N LYS A 26 6.27 7.84 -27.86
CA LYS A 26 6.55 9.27 -27.64
C LYS A 26 5.37 10.22 -27.94
N THR A 27 4.54 9.89 -28.93
CA THR A 27 3.49 10.79 -29.44
C THR A 27 2.08 10.39 -29.02
N VAL A 28 1.89 9.19 -28.47
CA VAL A 28 0.56 8.62 -28.21
C VAL A 28 -0.31 9.50 -27.30
N LEU A 29 0.30 10.17 -26.32
CA LEU A 29 -0.42 11.04 -25.39
C LEU A 29 -0.89 12.33 -26.04
N SER A 30 -0.08 12.94 -26.91
CA SER A 30 -0.50 14.11 -27.67
C SER A 30 -1.52 13.73 -28.74
N GLU A 31 -1.31 12.64 -29.47
CA GLU A 31 -2.26 12.19 -30.51
C GLU A 31 -3.62 11.82 -29.92
N GLY A 32 -3.64 11.21 -28.73
CA GLY A 32 -4.88 10.77 -28.09
C GLY A 32 -5.63 11.85 -27.31
N HIS A 33 -4.95 12.87 -26.76
CA HIS A 33 -5.58 13.87 -25.87
C HIS A 33 -5.63 15.29 -26.43
N SER A 34 -4.85 15.60 -27.48
CA SER A 34 -4.70 16.98 -27.94
C SER A 34 -6.02 17.57 -28.44
N SER A 35 -6.34 18.77 -27.95
CA SER A 35 -7.48 19.56 -28.43
C SER A 35 -7.05 20.75 -29.30
N ASN A 36 -5.76 21.08 -29.34
CA ASN A 36 -5.22 22.25 -30.02
C ASN A 36 -5.96 23.55 -29.64
N ALA A 37 -6.31 23.70 -28.36
CA ALA A 37 -7.01 24.86 -27.85
C ALA A 37 -6.17 26.13 -28.02
N LYS A 38 -6.56 26.98 -28.99
CA LYS A 38 -5.79 28.18 -29.39
C LYS A 38 -5.53 29.18 -28.25
N TYR A 39 -6.37 29.18 -27.21
CA TYR A 39 -6.21 30.06 -26.05
C TYR A 39 -5.17 29.58 -25.04
N LEU A 40 -4.70 28.32 -25.12
CA LEU A 40 -3.67 27.74 -24.24
C LEU A 40 -2.37 27.42 -24.98
N PHE A 41 -2.47 26.94 -26.22
CA PHE A 41 -1.35 26.40 -26.99
C PHE A 41 -1.07 27.24 -28.24
N GLN A 42 -0.58 28.47 -28.02
CA GLN A 42 -0.10 29.35 -29.07
C GLN A 42 1.22 28.80 -29.64
N LYS A 43 1.34 28.71 -30.98
CA LYS A 43 2.53 28.16 -31.66
C LYS A 43 3.60 29.22 -31.97
N ASP A 44 3.23 30.48 -31.87
CA ASP A 44 4.00 31.69 -32.16
C ASP A 44 4.64 32.30 -30.89
N LYS A 45 4.76 31.52 -29.81
CA LYS A 45 5.50 31.95 -28.62
C LYS A 45 6.99 32.14 -28.95
N PHE A 46 7.63 33.05 -28.22
CA PHE A 46 9.05 33.39 -28.40
C PHE A 46 10.04 32.29 -27.92
N TYR A 47 9.52 31.22 -27.32
CA TYR A 47 10.29 30.10 -26.78
C TYR A 47 9.85 28.77 -27.42
N ASP A 48 10.64 27.72 -27.22
CA ASP A 48 10.31 26.38 -27.70
C ASP A 48 9.05 25.82 -27.01
N THR A 49 7.95 25.74 -27.75
CA THR A 49 6.66 25.25 -27.25
C THR A 49 6.63 23.74 -26.99
N SER A 50 7.71 22.99 -27.32
CA SER A 50 7.82 21.56 -26.99
C SER A 50 7.79 21.27 -25.48
N TYR A 51 8.11 22.27 -24.65
CA TYR A 51 8.02 22.22 -23.18
C TYR A 51 6.59 22.42 -22.65
N ASP A 52 5.65 22.89 -23.47
CA ASP A 52 4.24 23.05 -23.08
C ASP A 52 3.53 21.70 -23.18
N THR A 53 3.49 20.94 -22.09
CA THR A 53 2.97 19.56 -22.10
C THR A 53 1.45 19.44 -21.95
N GLY A 54 0.70 20.54 -21.91
CA GLY A 54 -0.71 20.53 -21.53
C GLY A 54 -1.59 19.65 -22.42
N ASP A 55 -1.41 19.71 -23.75
CA ASP A 55 -2.18 18.93 -24.74
C ASP A 55 -1.86 17.42 -24.73
N LYS A 56 -0.92 16.97 -23.87
CA LYS A 56 -0.66 15.53 -23.63
C LYS A 56 -1.58 14.94 -22.55
N HIS A 57 -2.36 15.77 -21.86
CA HIS A 57 -3.10 15.39 -20.67
C HIS A 57 -4.60 15.54 -20.86
N ILE A 58 -5.37 14.69 -20.16
CA ILE A 58 -6.84 14.80 -20.10
C ILE A 58 -7.27 16.03 -19.27
N GLN A 59 -6.43 16.45 -18.32
CA GLN A 59 -6.69 17.62 -17.46
C GLN A 59 -6.21 18.91 -18.11
N CYS A 60 -6.95 20.01 -17.91
CA CYS A 60 -6.49 21.36 -18.25
C CYS A 60 -5.52 21.90 -17.17
N GLY A 61 -6.06 22.34 -16.02
CA GLY A 61 -5.24 22.73 -14.88
C GLY A 61 -4.64 21.51 -14.18
N ARG A 62 -3.33 21.54 -13.87
CA ARG A 62 -2.62 20.42 -13.25
C ARG A 62 -1.65 20.86 -12.16
N ARG A 63 -1.66 20.16 -11.02
CA ARG A 63 -0.77 20.41 -9.88
C ARG A 63 0.67 19.96 -10.18
N ALA A 64 1.66 20.70 -9.67
CA ALA A 64 3.07 20.36 -9.76
C ALA A 64 3.51 19.27 -8.76
N ASP A 65 2.89 18.09 -8.81
CA ASP A 65 3.19 16.97 -7.89
C ASP A 65 4.61 16.40 -8.04
N VAL A 66 5.30 16.71 -9.14
CA VAL A 66 6.68 16.30 -9.39
C VAL A 66 7.67 16.96 -8.42
N LEU A 67 7.38 18.18 -7.94
CA LEU A 67 8.36 18.98 -7.21
C LEU A 67 8.72 18.36 -5.84
N LYS A 68 7.72 17.90 -5.09
CA LYS A 68 7.93 17.19 -3.81
C LYS A 68 8.75 15.92 -4.00
N PHE A 69 8.49 15.16 -5.06
CA PHE A 69 9.22 13.92 -5.33
C PHE A 69 10.66 14.21 -5.77
N TRP A 70 10.86 15.23 -6.61
CA TRP A 70 12.19 15.68 -7.02
C TRP A 70 13.03 16.11 -5.81
N PHE A 71 12.48 16.93 -4.90
CA PHE A 71 13.19 17.34 -3.68
C PHE A 71 13.57 16.15 -2.80
N MET A 72 12.64 15.20 -2.62
CA MET A 72 12.94 13.96 -1.87
C MET A 72 14.09 13.19 -2.51
N TRP A 73 14.10 13.07 -3.85
CA TRP A 73 15.19 12.39 -4.56
C TRP A 73 16.51 13.14 -4.44
N LYS A 74 16.51 14.47 -4.52
CA LYS A 74 17.73 15.27 -4.32
C LYS A 74 18.26 15.15 -2.89
N ALA A 75 17.38 15.04 -1.90
CA ALA A 75 17.77 14.92 -0.49
C ALA A 75 18.23 13.51 -0.11
N LYS A 76 17.54 12.47 -0.58
CA LYS A 76 17.83 11.06 -0.23
C LYS A 76 18.83 10.40 -1.16
N GLY A 77 18.89 10.84 -2.43
CA GLY A 77 19.53 10.10 -3.50
C GLY A 77 18.79 8.78 -3.81
N THR A 78 19.25 8.09 -4.84
CA THR A 78 18.75 6.75 -5.19
C THR A 78 19.06 5.75 -4.08
N GLU A 79 20.27 5.78 -3.52
CA GLU A 79 20.68 4.93 -2.40
C GLU A 79 19.80 5.11 -1.15
N GLY A 80 19.34 6.34 -0.87
CA GLY A 80 18.45 6.58 0.26
C GLY A 80 17.05 6.00 0.05
N PHE A 81 16.56 5.93 -1.20
CA PHE A 81 15.33 5.22 -1.52
C PHE A 81 15.50 3.70 -1.51
N GLU A 82 16.64 3.19 -1.97
CA GLU A 82 16.99 1.76 -1.87
C GLU A 82 16.98 1.31 -0.40
N LYS A 83 17.75 1.98 0.47
CA LYS A 83 17.76 1.69 1.92
C LYS A 83 16.38 1.79 2.57
N HIS A 84 15.56 2.75 2.12
CA HIS A 84 14.18 2.88 2.58
C HIS A 84 13.38 1.61 2.24
N ILE A 85 13.39 1.20 0.97
CA ILE A 85 12.69 0.00 0.48
C ILE A 85 13.21 -1.26 1.18
N ASP A 86 14.53 -1.45 1.29
CA ASP A 86 15.13 -2.60 1.95
C ASP A 86 14.65 -2.71 3.40
N LYS A 87 14.56 -1.59 4.12
CA LYS A 87 14.04 -1.58 5.49
C LYS A 87 12.57 -2.01 5.57
N LEU A 88 11.74 -1.64 4.58
CA LEU A 88 10.34 -2.08 4.54
C LEU A 88 10.24 -3.60 4.34
N PHE A 89 11.06 -4.16 3.45
CA PHE A 89 11.10 -5.60 3.19
C PHE A 89 11.68 -6.39 4.37
N ASP A 90 12.72 -5.86 5.02
CA ASP A 90 13.29 -6.40 6.26
C ASP A 90 12.22 -6.49 7.36
N ASN A 91 11.51 -5.39 7.64
CA ASN A 91 10.43 -5.38 8.62
C ASN A 91 9.29 -6.34 8.26
N ALA A 92 8.88 -6.39 6.98
CA ALA A 92 7.83 -7.30 6.53
C ALA A 92 8.22 -8.77 6.70
N LYS A 93 9.46 -9.13 6.35
CA LYS A 93 10.03 -10.46 6.55
C LYS A 93 10.10 -10.80 8.03
N TYR A 94 10.60 -9.89 8.85
CA TYR A 94 10.68 -10.09 10.30
C TYR A 94 9.30 -10.35 10.91
N PHE A 95 8.30 -9.52 10.57
CA PHE A 95 6.93 -9.72 11.04
C PHE A 95 6.36 -11.09 10.59
N LEU A 96 6.56 -11.47 9.33
CA LEU A 96 6.14 -12.77 8.79
C LEU A 96 6.75 -13.93 9.58
N ASP A 97 8.07 -13.92 9.75
CA ASP A 97 8.82 -14.98 10.44
C ASP A 97 8.41 -15.05 11.93
N HIS A 98 8.08 -13.91 12.53
CA HIS A 98 7.61 -13.79 13.91
C HIS A 98 6.19 -14.32 14.11
N ILE A 99 5.25 -14.04 13.22
CA ILE A 99 3.86 -14.55 13.33
C ILE A 99 3.76 -16.04 12.95
N LYS A 100 4.64 -16.56 12.10
CA LYS A 100 4.70 -18.00 11.75
C LYS A 100 4.96 -18.88 12.98
N GLN A 101 5.54 -18.33 14.05
CA GLN A 101 5.89 -19.05 15.28
C GLN A 101 4.81 -18.92 16.37
N ARG A 102 3.66 -18.31 16.06
CA ARG A 102 2.62 -17.96 17.04
C ARG A 102 1.29 -18.64 16.75
N ASP A 103 0.67 -19.18 17.80
CA ASP A 103 -0.64 -19.78 17.68
C ASP A 103 -1.70 -18.76 17.30
N GLY A 104 -2.58 -19.15 16.39
CA GLY A 104 -3.72 -18.35 15.94
C GLY A 104 -3.42 -17.49 14.72
N PHE A 105 -2.17 -17.22 14.37
CA PHE A 105 -1.88 -16.59 13.08
C PHE A 105 -1.90 -17.65 11.99
N GLN A 106 -2.86 -17.54 11.06
CA GLN A 106 -2.93 -18.41 9.89
C GLN A 106 -2.73 -17.59 8.62
N LEU A 107 -1.64 -17.86 7.89
CA LEU A 107 -1.32 -17.14 6.66
C LEU A 107 -2.33 -17.45 5.56
N VAL A 108 -2.74 -16.41 4.84
CA VAL A 108 -3.55 -16.53 3.61
C VAL A 108 -2.66 -16.96 2.44
N ILE A 109 -1.45 -16.40 2.37
CA ILE A 109 -0.42 -16.76 1.40
C ILE A 109 0.86 -17.13 2.18
N PRO A 110 1.42 -18.34 2.00
CA PRO A 110 2.59 -18.78 2.78
C PRO A 110 3.85 -17.92 2.59
N GLU A 111 4.09 -17.47 1.35
CA GLU A 111 5.29 -16.73 0.95
C GLU A 111 4.91 -15.44 0.20
N PRO A 112 4.65 -14.33 0.92
CA PRO A 112 4.36 -13.05 0.30
C PRO A 112 5.59 -12.45 -0.40
N GLN A 113 5.39 -11.91 -1.59
CA GLN A 113 6.48 -11.36 -2.43
C GLN A 113 6.75 -9.86 -2.21
N CYS A 114 5.96 -9.19 -1.36
CA CYS A 114 6.03 -7.76 -1.11
C CYS A 114 5.78 -7.50 0.39
N THR A 115 5.66 -6.24 0.78
CA THR A 115 5.48 -5.84 2.19
C THR A 115 4.05 -6.05 2.72
N ASN A 116 3.20 -6.71 1.94
CA ASN A 116 1.84 -7.08 2.28
C ASN A 116 1.82 -8.47 2.93
N ILE A 117 1.53 -8.54 4.22
CA ILE A 117 1.36 -9.81 4.93
C ILE A 117 -0.13 -10.02 5.18
N MET A 118 -0.65 -11.17 4.74
CA MET A 118 -2.08 -11.49 4.80
C MET A 118 -2.31 -12.71 5.68
N PHE A 119 -3.18 -12.57 6.68
CA PHE A 119 -3.43 -13.61 7.67
C PHE A 119 -4.81 -13.47 8.31
N TRP A 120 -5.38 -14.59 8.73
CA TRP A 120 -6.42 -14.61 9.75
C TRP A 120 -5.78 -14.66 11.13
N TYR A 121 -6.49 -14.12 12.12
CA TYR A 121 -6.23 -14.43 13.52
C TYR A 121 -7.34 -15.36 14.02
N ILE A 122 -6.99 -16.57 14.45
CA ILE A 122 -7.89 -17.61 14.94
C ILE A 122 -7.94 -17.52 16.48
N PRO A 123 -9.03 -16.99 17.07
CA PRO A 123 -9.20 -16.90 18.51
C PRO A 123 -9.27 -18.29 19.14
N LYS A 124 -8.98 -18.40 20.44
CA LYS A 124 -8.87 -19.69 21.15
C LYS A 124 -10.10 -20.59 20.98
N CYS A 125 -11.32 -20.05 21.00
CA CYS A 125 -12.56 -20.83 20.81
C CYS A 125 -12.84 -21.28 19.37
N LEU A 126 -12.07 -20.82 18.38
CA LEU A 126 -12.18 -21.29 17.00
C LEU A 126 -11.07 -22.28 16.64
N ARG A 127 -10.06 -22.46 17.49
CA ARG A 127 -8.98 -23.43 17.24
C ARG A 127 -9.51 -24.84 17.45
N GLY A 128 -9.38 -25.71 16.45
CA GLY A 128 -9.92 -27.08 16.49
C GLY A 128 -11.39 -27.19 16.04
N CYS A 129 -12.02 -26.07 15.67
CA CYS A 129 -13.41 -26.02 15.19
C CYS A 129 -13.49 -25.94 13.66
N GLU A 130 -12.42 -26.24 12.93
CA GLU A 130 -12.31 -26.01 11.48
C GLU A 130 -13.32 -26.84 10.66
N ASN A 131 -13.84 -27.92 11.23
CA ASN A 131 -14.86 -28.79 10.62
C ASN A 131 -16.30 -28.37 10.94
N ASP A 132 -16.50 -27.37 11.81
CA ASP A 132 -17.84 -26.87 12.12
C ASP A 132 -18.45 -26.21 10.88
N ALA A 133 -19.73 -26.48 10.62
CA ALA A 133 -20.43 -25.93 9.44
C ALA A 133 -20.47 -24.38 9.44
N ASP A 134 -20.40 -23.75 10.62
CA ASP A 134 -20.43 -22.31 10.81
C ASP A 134 -19.04 -21.68 11.05
N TYR A 135 -17.95 -22.46 10.92
CA TYR A 135 -16.58 -22.01 11.22
C TYR A 135 -16.22 -20.72 10.48
N TYR A 136 -16.40 -20.70 9.16
CA TYR A 136 -16.06 -19.54 8.33
C TYR A 136 -16.99 -18.35 8.60
N GLU A 137 -18.25 -18.59 8.98
CA GLU A 137 -19.17 -17.52 9.38
C GLU A 137 -18.69 -16.84 10.67
N ARG A 138 -18.25 -17.64 11.65
CA ARG A 138 -17.67 -17.15 12.91
C ARG A 138 -16.34 -16.44 12.66
N LEU A 139 -15.46 -17.02 11.84
CA LEU A 139 -14.16 -16.44 11.50
C LEU A 139 -14.31 -15.10 10.76
N HIS A 140 -15.29 -14.97 9.87
CA HIS A 140 -15.58 -13.72 9.14
C HIS A 140 -15.83 -12.53 10.08
N LYS A 141 -16.39 -12.79 11.27
CA LYS A 141 -16.73 -11.78 12.28
C LYS A 141 -15.52 -11.37 13.15
N VAL A 142 -14.41 -12.11 13.13
CA VAL A 142 -13.24 -11.86 13.98
C VAL A 142 -12.52 -10.58 13.58
N ALA A 143 -12.15 -10.42 12.30
CA ALA A 143 -11.37 -9.25 11.87
C ALA A 143 -12.08 -7.90 12.08
N PRO A 144 -13.40 -7.75 11.80
CA PRO A 144 -14.16 -6.56 12.15
C PRO A 144 -14.11 -6.21 13.65
N LYS A 145 -14.28 -7.21 14.53
CA LYS A 145 -14.25 -7.00 16.00
C LYS A 145 -12.90 -6.48 16.48
N ILE A 146 -11.81 -7.10 16.03
CA ILE A 146 -10.45 -6.66 16.40
C ILE A 146 -10.21 -5.25 15.85
N LYS A 147 -10.60 -4.97 14.60
CA LYS A 147 -10.46 -3.62 14.01
C LYS A 147 -11.24 -2.56 14.79
N GLU A 148 -12.45 -2.85 15.25
CA GLU A 148 -13.20 -1.94 16.11
C GLU A 148 -12.42 -1.61 17.39
N ARG A 149 -11.85 -2.62 18.05
CA ARG A 149 -11.04 -2.45 19.27
C ARG A 149 -9.75 -1.66 18.98
N MET A 150 -9.04 -1.94 17.88
CA MET A 150 -7.88 -1.17 17.42
C MET A 150 -8.19 0.34 17.32
N ILE A 151 -9.33 0.68 16.69
CA ILE A 151 -9.73 2.08 16.47
C ILE A 151 -10.16 2.76 17.76
N LYS A 152 -10.92 2.06 18.62
CA LYS A 152 -11.36 2.59 19.92
C LYS A 152 -10.18 2.87 20.85
N GLU A 153 -9.17 2.01 20.84
CA GLU A 153 -7.98 2.17 21.68
C GLU A 153 -6.95 3.14 21.08
N GLY A 154 -6.92 3.26 19.74
CA GLY A 154 -5.96 4.13 19.05
C GLY A 154 -4.53 3.58 19.05
N SER A 155 -4.34 2.28 19.30
CA SER A 155 -3.03 1.63 19.43
C SER A 155 -2.37 1.31 18.09
N MET A 156 -3.17 0.88 17.10
CA MET A 156 -2.71 0.56 15.75
C MET A 156 -3.86 0.64 14.74
N MET A 157 -3.56 0.64 13.45
CA MET A 157 -4.59 0.58 12.41
C MET A 157 -4.17 -0.32 11.25
N VAL A 158 -4.81 -1.48 11.15
CA VAL A 158 -4.62 -2.44 10.05
C VAL A 158 -5.93 -2.65 9.30
N THR A 159 -5.86 -2.81 7.99
CA THR A 159 -7.05 -3.10 7.16
C THR A 159 -7.34 -4.59 7.12
N TYR A 160 -8.63 -4.94 7.01
CA TYR A 160 -9.07 -6.28 6.69
C TYR A 160 -10.01 -6.24 5.48
N GLN A 161 -10.16 -7.35 4.79
CA GLN A 161 -11.07 -7.51 3.66
C GLN A 161 -11.36 -8.99 3.38
N PRO A 162 -12.50 -9.34 2.76
CA PRO A 162 -12.68 -10.63 2.11
C PRO A 162 -12.09 -10.60 0.69
N GLN A 163 -11.86 -11.76 0.08
CA GLN A 163 -11.42 -11.85 -1.31
C GLN A 163 -11.79 -13.19 -1.95
N GLY A 164 -12.61 -13.17 -3.01
CA GLY A 164 -13.15 -14.40 -3.59
C GLY A 164 -13.92 -15.19 -2.54
N ASP A 165 -13.60 -16.47 -2.38
CA ASP A 165 -14.21 -17.35 -1.37
C ASP A 165 -13.60 -17.19 0.04
N LEU A 166 -12.58 -16.34 0.19
CA LEU A 166 -11.93 -16.10 1.48
C LEU A 166 -12.71 -15.10 2.32
N VAL A 167 -13.09 -15.51 3.54
CA VAL A 167 -13.67 -14.63 4.57
C VAL A 167 -12.66 -13.59 5.06
N ASN A 168 -13.14 -12.55 5.77
CA ASN A 168 -12.31 -11.43 6.22
C ASN A 168 -10.97 -11.86 6.83
N PHE A 169 -9.88 -11.43 6.21
CA PHE A 169 -8.51 -11.57 6.71
C PHE A 169 -7.85 -10.20 6.83
N PHE A 170 -6.83 -10.08 7.67
CA PHE A 170 -6.02 -8.88 7.76
C PHE A 170 -5.03 -8.80 6.61
N ARG A 171 -4.80 -7.57 6.13
CA ARG A 171 -3.67 -7.23 5.27
C ARG A 171 -2.91 -6.09 5.92
N ILE A 172 -1.83 -6.43 6.62
CA ILE A 172 -0.86 -5.44 7.10
C ILE A 172 0.11 -5.09 5.98
N VAL A 173 0.47 -3.81 5.88
CA VAL A 173 1.35 -3.30 4.83
C VAL A 173 2.41 -2.42 5.46
N PHE A 174 3.68 -2.81 5.32
CA PHE A 174 4.79 -2.01 5.84
C PHE A 174 5.26 -1.03 4.78
N GLN A 175 5.05 0.27 5.06
CA GLN A 175 5.40 1.39 4.15
C GLN A 175 6.18 2.51 4.84
N ASN A 176 6.36 2.43 6.16
CA ASN A 176 7.07 3.43 6.94
C ASN A 176 8.42 2.89 7.42
N SER A 177 9.52 3.41 6.86
CA SER A 177 10.87 2.99 7.25
C SER A 177 11.35 3.60 8.57
N ALA A 178 10.53 4.40 9.24
CA ALA A 178 10.80 4.82 10.62
C ALA A 178 10.52 3.69 11.63
N LEU A 179 9.83 2.63 11.21
CA LEU A 179 9.55 1.47 12.06
C LEU A 179 10.76 0.53 12.16
N ASP A 180 10.85 -0.19 13.27
CA ASP A 180 11.86 -1.23 13.51
C ASP A 180 11.24 -2.57 13.92
N HIS A 181 12.07 -3.56 14.27
CA HIS A 181 11.61 -4.89 14.64
C HIS A 181 10.80 -4.91 15.95
N LYS A 182 10.99 -3.94 16.86
CA LYS A 182 10.19 -3.82 18.09
C LYS A 182 8.76 -3.47 17.76
N ASP A 183 8.53 -2.64 16.74
CA ASP A 183 7.18 -2.35 16.25
C ASP A 183 6.52 -3.60 15.66
N MET A 184 7.29 -4.47 14.98
CA MET A 184 6.75 -5.73 14.44
C MET A 184 6.30 -6.67 15.56
N ILE A 185 7.10 -6.77 16.63
CA ILE A 185 6.74 -7.52 17.84
C ILE A 185 5.50 -6.91 18.49
N TYR A 186 5.45 -5.58 18.59
CA TYR A 186 4.31 -4.87 19.14
C TYR A 186 3.04 -5.18 18.36
N PHE A 187 3.04 -5.08 17.03
CA PHE A 187 1.86 -5.42 16.21
C PHE A 187 1.38 -6.85 16.46
N ALA A 188 2.28 -7.84 16.52
CA ALA A 188 1.90 -9.22 16.76
C ALA A 188 1.26 -9.42 18.15
N ASN A 189 1.88 -8.85 19.19
CA ASN A 189 1.33 -8.89 20.56
C ASN A 189 -0.02 -8.18 20.65
N GLU A 190 -0.17 -7.07 19.93
CA GLU A 190 -1.36 -6.24 19.97
C GLU A 190 -2.56 -6.93 19.30
N PHE A 191 -2.34 -7.68 18.22
CA PHE A 191 -3.37 -8.58 17.67
C PHE A 191 -3.85 -9.59 18.70
N GLU A 192 -2.93 -10.26 19.40
CA GLU A 192 -3.28 -11.26 20.42
C GLU A 192 -4.07 -10.65 21.58
N ARG A 193 -3.65 -9.47 22.05
CA ARG A 193 -4.29 -8.74 23.14
C ARG A 193 -5.70 -8.26 22.75
N LEU A 194 -5.85 -7.68 21.57
CA LEU A 194 -7.11 -7.10 21.11
C LEU A 194 -8.20 -8.12 20.81
N VAL A 195 -7.84 -9.37 20.51
CA VAL A 195 -8.83 -10.46 20.42
C VAL A 195 -9.48 -10.71 21.78
N GLY A 196 -8.75 -10.47 22.87
CA GLY A 196 -9.22 -10.67 24.24
C GLY A 196 -9.50 -12.13 24.56
N HIS A 197 -10.08 -12.36 25.74
CA HIS A 197 -10.58 -13.68 26.16
C HIS A 197 -11.98 -13.99 25.60
N ASP A 198 -12.60 -13.02 24.93
CA ASP A 198 -13.99 -13.12 24.52
C ASP A 198 -14.11 -13.88 23.20
N CYS A 199 -14.82 -14.98 23.31
CA CYS A 199 -15.66 -15.52 22.27
C CYS A 199 -17.08 -15.08 22.58
#